data_AF-A0A950N0B1-F1
#
_entry.id   AF-A0A950N0B1-F1
#
_cell.length_a   1.000
_cell.length_b   1.000
_cell.length_c   1.000
_cell.angle_alpha   90.00
_cell.angle_beta   90.00
_cell.angle_gamma   90.00
#
_symmetry.space_group_name_H-M   'P 1'
#
loop_
_entity.id
_entity.type
_entity.pdbx_description
1 polymer ?
#
loop_
_entity_poly.entity_id
_entity_poly.type
_entity_poly.pdbx_seq_one_letter_code
_entity_poly.pdbx_strand_id
1 'polypeptide(L)'
;QFGGGISTEVALHSGAKEVTVAEGNRAVLEAFHSNVIRNFTGDILSKVRVIDYEGRHFLAHTKDRFDVIDLSLADSVGLSNPGGFAITEKFSYTKEAMETYMRALAPGGVLSVTLWNKEEPPKSVLKLYATMAAAAREVDPAHMANSFFVASSYLSTATVLYKNGGFTPEEVDKLRAHTRSMSFDEIYSPGLFYDSSQTDSTLAGYVEQIFAGAAGGPPAAQPAESTGTASDADAGADAAAGKADDAPPSGKTDDGVLPATVMGRLAWHALIAGQWPEVADRYVFNTRALTNDAPYFAAYVKTADLPRVLDRLELLQDEWGYLLIWATLGVACLTATVLLVIPLIWGWRAVFSQSPGKALTVLYFACLGAGYIMVEVGLIAHFVMALGNPTISASVLITGMLVFSGLGALTSERALPHMRTVMPVLFVAVGAMLILYGLFLGQALDAIGAFPYPARLIICFLLIAPPAFLMGFPMPVAMTTLGRLGKDHMFVWAWGVNGCFSVIGAAAAPVIATNFGLAAVIEVAGLAYLLAIPAFYGVIASDQRPSPGARPAGA
;
A
#
# COMPACT_ATOMS: atom_id res chain seq x y z
N GLN A 1 -8.62 18.88 -0.15
CA GLN A 1 -8.55 20.15 0.60
C GLN A 1 -7.19 20.77 0.28
N PHE A 2 -7.10 22.06 -0.03
CA PHE A 2 -5.82 22.71 -0.36
C PHE A 2 -4.89 22.68 0.86
N GLY A 3 -3.80 21.90 0.78
CA GLY A 3 -2.72 21.82 1.78
C GLY A 3 -3.14 22.01 3.25
N GLY A 4 -4.06 21.17 3.75
CA GLY A 4 -4.57 21.22 5.12
C GLY A 4 -5.85 22.05 5.34
N GLY A 5 -6.26 22.86 4.36
CA GLY A 5 -7.54 23.57 4.32
C GLY A 5 -7.82 24.42 5.57
N ILE A 6 -8.57 23.85 6.51
CA ILE A 6 -8.89 24.45 7.81
C ILE A 6 -7.61 24.74 8.60
N SER A 7 -6.59 23.87 8.55
CA SER A 7 -5.35 24.04 9.32
C SER A 7 -4.61 25.33 8.95
N THR A 8 -4.59 25.69 7.67
CA THR A 8 -3.95 26.92 7.17
C THR A 8 -4.65 28.16 7.71
N GLU A 9 -5.98 28.19 7.66
CA GLU A 9 -6.78 29.30 8.22
C GLU A 9 -6.65 29.37 9.75
N VAL A 10 -6.66 28.23 10.44
CA VAL A 10 -6.45 28.17 11.89
C VAL A 10 -5.08 28.73 12.27
N ALA A 11 -4.03 28.40 11.54
CA ALA A 11 -2.68 28.93 11.78
C ALA A 11 -2.63 30.45 11.61
N LEU A 12 -3.20 30.98 10.52
CA LEU A 12 -3.26 32.42 10.26
C LEU A 12 -4.09 33.16 11.32
N HIS A 13 -5.26 32.63 11.68
CA HIS A 13 -6.12 33.20 12.71
C HIS A 13 -5.48 33.14 14.11
N SER A 14 -4.65 32.13 14.38
CA SER A 14 -3.90 31.99 15.64
C SER A 14 -2.64 32.86 15.70
N GLY A 15 -2.37 33.67 14.67
CA GLY A 15 -1.26 34.62 14.66
C GLY A 15 0.10 34.00 14.30
N ALA A 16 0.13 32.89 13.57
CA ALA A 16 1.37 32.32 13.05
C ALA A 16 2.13 33.35 12.19
N LYS A 17 3.45 33.52 12.43
CA LYS A 17 4.28 34.50 11.71
C LYS A 17 4.58 34.09 10.28
N GLU A 18 4.77 32.80 10.05
CA GLU A 18 5.04 32.21 8.74
C GLU A 18 4.27 30.90 8.63
N VAL A 19 3.58 30.72 7.51
CA VAL A 19 2.81 29.50 7.21
C VAL A 19 3.29 28.99 5.86
N THR A 20 3.82 27.77 5.85
CA THR A 20 4.23 27.08 4.62
C THR A 20 3.23 25.99 4.31
N VAL A 21 2.73 25.95 3.07
CA VAL A 21 1.73 25.00 2.60
C VAL A 21 2.27 24.24 1.40
N ALA A 22 2.27 22.92 1.47
CA ALA A 22 2.65 22.06 0.35
C ALA A 22 1.40 21.55 -0.38
N GLU A 23 1.29 21.86 -1.67
CA GLU A 23 0.21 21.41 -2.56
C GLU A 23 0.83 20.99 -3.90
N GLY A 24 0.91 19.68 -4.13
CA GLY A 24 1.48 19.14 -5.37
C GLY A 24 0.51 19.13 -6.55
N ASN A 25 -0.79 19.34 -6.32
CA ASN A 25 -1.77 19.32 -7.40
C ASN A 25 -1.86 20.70 -8.07
N ARG A 26 -1.20 20.82 -9.22
CA ARG A 26 -1.25 22.03 -10.05
C ARG A 26 -2.66 22.47 -10.43
N ALA A 27 -3.60 21.54 -10.65
CA ALA A 27 -4.99 21.89 -10.95
C ALA A 27 -5.70 22.52 -9.75
N VAL A 28 -5.35 22.11 -8.52
CA VAL A 28 -5.84 22.76 -7.29
C VAL A 28 -5.26 24.16 -7.18
N LEU A 29 -3.95 24.32 -7.39
CA LEU A 29 -3.31 25.64 -7.39
C LEU A 29 -3.92 26.59 -8.43
N GLU A 30 -4.09 26.13 -9.66
CA GLU A 30 -4.72 26.89 -10.74
C GLU A 30 -6.18 27.24 -10.41
N ALA A 31 -6.93 26.33 -9.79
CA ALA A 31 -8.28 26.61 -9.33
C ALA A 31 -8.31 27.70 -8.25
N PHE A 32 -7.36 27.71 -7.31
CA PHE A 32 -7.26 28.76 -6.27
C PHE A 32 -6.84 30.13 -6.84
N HIS A 33 -6.15 30.15 -7.99
CA HIS A 33 -5.87 31.40 -8.72
C HIS A 33 -7.08 31.91 -9.53
N SER A 34 -8.13 31.11 -9.71
CA SER A 34 -9.35 31.57 -10.38
C SER A 34 -10.04 32.67 -9.57
N ASN A 35 -10.65 33.65 -10.24
CA ASN A 35 -11.29 34.79 -9.57
C ASN A 35 -12.36 34.36 -8.54
N VAL A 36 -13.08 33.26 -8.81
CA VAL A 36 -14.15 32.79 -7.92
C VAL A 36 -13.58 32.27 -6.60
N ILE A 37 -12.63 31.33 -6.67
CA ILE A 37 -12.05 30.73 -5.47
C ILE A 37 -11.16 31.74 -4.75
N ARG A 38 -10.36 32.52 -5.47
CA ARG A 38 -9.52 33.57 -4.91
C ARG A 38 -10.31 34.55 -4.05
N ASN A 39 -11.46 35.03 -4.56
CA ASN A 39 -12.33 35.93 -3.81
C ASN A 39 -13.00 35.24 -2.61
N PHE A 40 -13.45 33.99 -2.79
CA PHE A 40 -14.06 33.21 -1.71
C PHE A 40 -13.10 32.95 -0.54
N THR A 41 -11.84 32.63 -0.83
CA THR A 41 -10.80 32.35 0.18
C THR A 41 -10.06 33.60 0.68
N GLY A 42 -10.45 34.79 0.24
CA GLY A 42 -9.76 36.04 0.59
C GLY A 42 -8.27 36.03 0.20
N ASP A 43 -7.96 35.48 -0.97
CA ASP A 43 -6.61 35.36 -1.55
C ASP A 43 -5.60 34.66 -0.64
N ILE A 44 -6.00 33.52 -0.03
CA ILE A 44 -5.17 32.79 0.96
C ILE A 44 -3.76 32.45 0.45
N LEU A 45 -3.60 32.15 -0.85
CA LEU A 45 -2.29 31.84 -1.45
C LEU A 45 -1.29 33.00 -1.33
N SER A 46 -1.76 34.24 -1.25
CA SER A 46 -0.89 35.42 -1.06
C SER A 46 -0.38 35.59 0.37
N LYS A 47 -1.00 34.90 1.34
CA LYS A 47 -0.70 35.03 2.77
C LYS A 47 0.22 33.91 3.29
N VAL A 48 0.54 32.93 2.46
CA VAL A 48 1.30 31.73 2.83
C VAL A 48 2.41 31.47 1.82
N ARG A 49 3.45 30.77 2.25
CA ARG A 49 4.49 30.25 1.36
C ARG A 49 4.01 28.94 0.74
N VAL A 50 3.68 28.97 -0.54
CA VAL A 50 3.21 27.79 -1.27
C VAL A 50 4.40 27.00 -1.84
N ILE A 51 4.42 25.70 -1.60
CA ILE A 51 5.32 24.74 -2.23
C ILE A 51 4.49 23.89 -3.20
N ASP A 52 4.83 23.92 -4.49
CA ASP A 52 4.07 23.32 -5.59
C ASP A 52 4.35 21.82 -5.80
N TYR A 53 4.85 21.15 -4.77
CA TYR A 53 5.13 19.72 -4.75
C TYR A 53 4.90 19.14 -3.35
N GLU A 54 4.96 17.80 -3.26
CA GLU A 54 4.70 17.04 -2.03
C GLU A 54 5.50 17.51 -0.81
N GLY A 55 4.79 17.73 0.31
CA GLY A 55 5.36 18.28 1.55
C GLY A 55 6.45 17.41 2.17
N ARG A 56 6.35 16.08 2.03
CA ARG A 56 7.39 15.14 2.49
C ARG A 56 8.74 15.39 1.80
N HIS A 57 8.74 15.70 0.52
CA HIS A 57 9.97 16.00 -0.21
C HIS A 57 10.52 17.37 0.18
N PHE A 58 9.65 18.34 0.49
CA PHE A 58 10.09 19.64 0.96
C PHE A 58 10.79 19.52 2.31
N LEU A 59 10.16 18.83 3.26
CA LEU A 59 10.68 18.65 4.61
C LEU A 59 11.98 17.82 4.65
N ALA A 60 12.16 16.87 3.72
CA ALA A 60 13.39 16.09 3.61
C ALA A 60 14.63 16.93 3.21
N HIS A 61 14.43 18.11 2.59
CA HIS A 61 15.52 18.90 2.00
C HIS A 61 15.65 20.30 2.59
N THR A 62 14.63 20.77 3.29
CA THR A 62 14.67 22.07 3.91
C THR A 62 15.61 22.08 5.12
N LYS A 63 16.30 23.22 5.29
CA LYS A 63 17.05 23.52 6.52
C LYS A 63 16.16 24.19 7.57
N ASP A 64 14.97 24.61 7.17
CA ASP A 64 14.00 25.26 8.03
C ASP A 64 13.57 24.30 9.15
N ARG A 65 13.15 24.85 10.28
CA ARG A 65 12.60 24.10 11.42
C ARG A 65 11.26 24.70 11.81
N PHE A 66 10.32 23.83 12.13
CA PHE A 66 8.93 24.21 12.33
C PHE A 66 8.49 24.00 13.77
N ASP A 67 7.75 24.96 14.32
CA ASP A 67 7.13 24.84 15.65
C ASP A 67 5.94 23.87 15.61
N VAL A 68 5.20 23.87 14.50
CA VAL A 68 4.08 22.96 14.26
C VAL A 68 4.16 22.43 12.83
N ILE A 69 4.10 21.11 12.69
CA ILE A 69 3.84 20.44 11.41
C ILE A 69 2.49 19.75 11.56
N ASP A 70 1.54 20.09 10.69
CA ASP A 70 0.20 19.53 10.73
C ASP A 70 -0.10 18.73 9.45
N LEU A 71 -0.52 17.49 9.66
CA LEU A 71 -1.03 16.59 8.64
C LEU A 71 -2.46 16.19 9.03
N SER A 72 -3.37 17.17 9.04
CA SER A 72 -4.77 16.93 9.38
C SER A 72 -5.61 16.67 8.14
N LEU A 73 -6.23 15.49 8.09
CA LEU A 73 -7.17 15.09 7.04
C LEU A 73 -6.66 15.29 5.60
N ALA A 74 -5.33 15.24 5.44
CA ALA A 74 -4.65 15.44 4.16
C ALA A 74 -5.11 14.44 3.10
N ASP A 75 -5.71 13.33 3.54
CA ASP A 75 -6.32 12.33 2.68
C ASP A 75 -7.76 12.01 3.12
N SER A 76 -8.69 12.91 2.77
CA SER A 76 -10.13 12.75 3.02
C SER A 76 -10.88 12.00 1.91
N VAL A 77 -10.24 11.81 0.75
CA VAL A 77 -10.88 11.27 -0.46
C VAL A 77 -11.07 9.75 -0.40
N GLY A 78 -10.19 9.03 0.32
CA GLY A 78 -10.32 7.58 0.48
C GLY A 78 -11.51 7.13 1.34
N LEU A 79 -11.89 7.94 2.34
CA LEU A 79 -12.89 7.62 3.36
C LEU A 79 -14.33 7.97 2.97
N SER A 80 -14.52 8.67 1.86
CA SER A 80 -15.83 9.17 1.42
C SER A 80 -16.32 8.52 0.13
N ASN A 81 -15.66 7.47 -0.36
CA ASN A 81 -15.99 6.84 -1.65
C ASN A 81 -16.97 5.66 -1.44
N PRO A 82 -18.17 5.69 -2.04
CA PRO A 82 -19.06 4.53 -2.03
C PRO A 82 -18.40 3.38 -2.81
N GLY A 83 -18.14 2.24 -2.17
CA GLY A 83 -17.49 1.07 -2.80
C GLY A 83 -16.24 0.53 -2.08
N GLY A 84 -15.93 1.02 -0.88
CA GLY A 84 -14.77 0.60 -0.08
C GLY A 84 -13.50 1.35 -0.45
N PHE A 85 -12.48 1.26 0.41
CA PHE A 85 -11.23 1.99 0.24
C PHE A 85 -10.49 1.55 -1.03
N ALA A 86 -10.29 2.47 -1.98
CA ALA A 86 -9.40 2.21 -3.10
C ALA A 86 -7.97 1.99 -2.57
N ILE A 87 -7.35 0.88 -2.95
CA ILE A 87 -5.96 0.59 -2.60
C ILE A 87 -5.08 1.58 -3.36
N THR A 88 -4.54 2.52 -2.61
CA THR A 88 -3.69 3.61 -3.11
C THR A 88 -2.53 3.79 -2.15
N GLU A 89 -1.35 4.07 -2.69
CA GLU A 89 -0.14 4.30 -1.92
C GLU A 89 -0.23 5.64 -1.17
N LYS A 90 0.09 5.62 0.13
CA LYS A 90 0.04 6.77 1.03
C LYS A 90 1.41 7.04 1.65
N PHE A 91 2.33 7.43 0.76
CA PHE A 91 3.72 7.75 1.08
C PHE A 91 3.92 8.89 2.09
N SER A 92 2.92 9.74 2.31
CA SER A 92 2.98 10.83 3.29
C SER A 92 2.75 10.37 4.73
N TYR A 93 2.35 9.11 4.93
CA TYR A 93 2.10 8.52 6.25
C TYR A 93 3.04 7.36 6.59
N THR A 94 4.06 7.10 5.77
CA THR A 94 5.03 6.03 6.02
C THR A 94 5.95 6.39 7.19
N LYS A 95 6.59 5.39 7.78
CA LYS A 95 7.58 5.57 8.86
C LYS A 95 8.64 6.59 8.45
N GLU A 96 9.16 6.49 7.23
CA GLU A 96 10.20 7.38 6.69
C GLU A 96 9.71 8.83 6.56
N ALA A 97 8.45 9.03 6.15
CA ALA A 97 7.83 10.35 6.12
C ALA A 97 7.66 10.92 7.53
N MET A 98 7.19 10.10 8.49
CA MET A 98 7.05 10.50 9.89
C MET A 98 8.40 10.86 10.52
N GLU A 99 9.46 10.09 10.26
CA GLU A 99 10.82 10.41 10.68
C GLU A 99 11.27 11.77 10.12
N THR A 100 11.00 12.03 8.84
CA THR A 100 11.30 13.30 8.19
C THR A 100 10.57 14.46 8.87
N TYR A 101 9.28 14.30 9.17
CA TYR A 101 8.49 15.32 9.86
C TYR A 101 9.03 15.60 11.25
N MET A 102 9.30 14.55 12.03
CA MET A 102 9.83 14.68 13.39
C MET A 102 11.21 15.36 13.42
N ARG A 103 12.09 15.06 12.46
CA ARG A 103 13.42 15.71 12.33
C ARG A 103 13.35 17.17 11.87
N ALA A 104 12.28 17.55 11.18
CA ALA A 104 12.04 18.92 10.73
C ALA A 104 11.43 19.82 11.82
N LEU A 105 11.06 19.27 12.98
CA LEU A 105 10.56 20.06 14.12
C LEU A 105 11.70 20.84 14.80
N ALA A 106 11.41 22.07 15.21
CA ALA A 106 12.23 22.79 16.16
C ALA A 106 12.26 22.06 17.52
N PRO A 107 13.25 22.31 18.40
CA PRO A 107 13.21 21.81 19.78
C PRO A 107 11.91 22.25 20.47
N GLY A 108 11.14 21.29 21.00
CA GLY A 108 9.81 21.56 21.58
C GLY A 108 8.67 21.71 20.56
N GLY A 109 8.95 21.59 19.26
CA GLY A 109 7.92 21.62 18.21
C GLY A 109 7.02 20.38 18.23
N VAL A 110 5.83 20.51 17.64
CA VAL A 110 4.78 19.48 17.65
C VAL A 110 4.42 19.04 16.22
N LEU A 111 4.41 17.73 16.01
CA LEU A 111 3.78 17.09 14.85
C LEU A 111 2.36 16.68 15.23
N SER A 112 1.37 17.19 14.50
CA SER A 112 -0.05 16.85 14.61
C SER A 112 -0.48 16.03 13.40
N VAL A 113 -1.00 14.83 13.62
CA VAL A 113 -1.55 13.99 12.55
C VAL A 113 -2.97 13.59 12.92
N THR A 114 -3.94 13.93 12.05
CA THR A 114 -5.36 13.65 12.28
C THR A 114 -5.93 12.79 11.16
N LEU A 115 -6.51 11.65 11.52
CA LEU A 115 -7.24 10.75 10.63
C LEU A 115 -8.71 10.63 11.03
N TRP A 116 -9.57 10.29 10.07
CA TRP A 116 -10.94 9.91 10.38
C TRP A 116 -10.96 8.60 11.18
N ASN A 117 -11.80 8.57 12.22
CA ASN A 117 -11.93 7.43 13.12
C ASN A 117 -13.37 6.91 13.11
N LYS A 118 -13.77 6.27 12.00
CA LYS A 118 -15.12 5.73 11.79
C LYS A 118 -15.18 4.19 11.82
N GLU A 119 -14.04 3.54 12.02
CA GLU A 119 -13.91 2.09 11.91
C GLU A 119 -14.13 1.41 13.27
N GLU A 120 -15.14 0.55 13.35
CA GLU A 120 -15.34 -0.34 14.48
C GLU A 120 -15.42 -1.78 13.96
N PRO A 121 -14.44 -2.66 14.27
CA PRO A 121 -13.22 -2.43 15.06
C PRO A 121 -12.19 -1.49 14.39
N PRO A 122 -11.31 -0.81 15.17
CA PRO A 122 -10.35 0.16 14.61
C PRO A 122 -9.27 -0.51 13.76
N LYS A 123 -8.91 0.10 12.61
CA LYS A 123 -7.93 -0.49 11.67
C LYS A 123 -6.85 0.52 11.24
N SER A 124 -7.24 1.56 10.49
CA SER A 124 -6.39 2.62 9.95
C SER A 124 -5.61 3.37 11.04
N VAL A 125 -6.30 3.68 12.13
CA VAL A 125 -5.73 4.45 13.25
C VAL A 125 -4.65 3.66 13.99
N LEU A 126 -4.82 2.34 14.11
CA LEU A 126 -3.80 1.47 14.72
C LEU A 126 -2.54 1.39 13.86
N LYS A 127 -2.68 1.35 12.51
CA LYS A 127 -1.53 1.47 11.60
C LYS A 127 -0.82 2.81 11.77
N LEU A 128 -1.55 3.91 11.92
CA LEU A 128 -0.95 5.23 12.20
C LEU A 128 -0.17 5.21 13.52
N TYR A 129 -0.77 4.71 14.60
CA TYR A 129 -0.12 4.63 15.91
C TYR A 129 1.17 3.82 15.84
N ALA A 130 1.13 2.64 15.21
CA ALA A 130 2.29 1.79 15.01
C ALA A 130 3.39 2.51 14.21
N THR A 131 3.01 3.26 13.18
CA THR A 131 3.95 3.96 12.30
C THR A 131 4.62 5.14 12.99
N MET A 132 3.84 5.99 13.66
CA MET A 132 4.39 7.14 14.40
C MET A 132 5.26 6.68 15.57
N ALA A 133 4.85 5.64 16.30
CA ALA A 133 5.66 5.08 17.36
C ALA A 133 6.98 4.46 16.83
N ALA A 134 6.94 3.77 15.68
CA ALA A 134 8.15 3.23 15.06
C ALA A 134 9.11 4.34 14.59
N ALA A 135 8.59 5.44 14.05
CA ALA A 135 9.39 6.61 13.66
C ALA A 135 10.00 7.31 14.88
N ALA A 136 9.22 7.54 15.94
CA ALA A 136 9.70 8.19 17.16
C ALA A 136 10.80 7.40 17.87
N ARG A 137 10.73 6.07 17.86
CA ARG A 137 11.83 5.22 18.38
C ARG A 137 13.15 5.43 17.64
N GLU A 138 13.10 5.73 16.36
CA GLU A 138 14.29 6.00 15.55
C GLU A 138 14.83 7.42 15.79
N VAL A 139 13.93 8.39 15.96
CA VAL A 139 14.29 9.82 16.05
C VAL A 139 14.68 10.25 17.47
N ASP A 140 13.92 9.84 18.48
CA ASP A 140 14.12 10.24 19.88
C ASP A 140 13.68 9.12 20.86
N PRO A 141 14.45 8.01 20.93
CA PRO A 141 14.13 6.89 21.80
C PRO A 141 14.14 7.26 23.29
N ALA A 142 14.88 8.29 23.68
CA ALA A 142 15.04 8.69 25.08
C ALA A 142 13.75 9.27 25.67
N HIS A 143 12.95 9.98 24.87
CA HIS A 143 11.72 10.64 25.34
C HIS A 143 10.44 9.87 24.98
N MET A 144 10.54 8.68 24.39
CA MET A 144 9.40 7.90 23.86
C MET A 144 8.17 7.86 24.77
N ALA A 145 8.36 7.63 26.08
CA ALA A 145 7.27 7.55 27.06
C ALA A 145 6.46 8.86 27.20
N ASN A 146 7.10 10.00 26.96
CA ASN A 146 6.53 11.33 27.17
C ASN A 146 6.30 12.12 25.87
N SER A 147 6.65 11.57 24.71
CA SER A 147 6.58 12.28 23.43
C SER A 147 5.19 12.32 22.79
N PHE A 148 4.21 11.56 23.29
CA PHE A 148 2.90 11.43 22.64
C PHE A 148 1.72 11.87 23.50
N PHE A 149 0.74 12.51 22.86
CA PHE A 149 -0.60 12.77 23.39
C PHE A 149 -1.63 12.44 22.31
N VAL A 150 -2.65 11.66 22.66
CA VAL A 150 -3.59 11.10 21.67
C VAL A 150 -5.01 11.24 22.16
N ALA A 151 -5.84 11.87 21.32
CA ALA A 151 -7.24 12.10 21.58
C ALA A 151 -8.09 11.59 20.42
N SER A 152 -9.29 11.11 20.74
CA SER A 152 -10.31 10.74 19.77
C SER A 152 -11.53 11.64 19.98
N SER A 153 -11.99 12.29 18.92
CA SER A 153 -13.30 12.90 18.89
C SER A 153 -14.33 11.84 18.51
N TYR A 154 -15.43 11.76 19.26
CA TYR A 154 -16.45 10.72 19.11
C TYR A 154 -16.97 10.66 17.65
N LEU A 155 -16.89 9.48 17.03
CA LEU A 155 -17.31 9.17 15.65
C LEU A 155 -16.78 10.11 14.55
N SER A 156 -15.69 10.83 14.82
CA SER A 156 -15.17 11.85 13.90
C SER A 156 -13.71 11.57 13.56
N THR A 157 -12.77 11.87 14.46
CA THR A 157 -11.33 11.82 14.15
C THR A 157 -10.49 11.36 15.33
N ALA A 158 -9.35 10.77 15.02
CA ALA A 158 -8.28 10.54 15.98
C ALA A 158 -7.10 11.44 15.64
N THR A 159 -6.60 12.15 16.64
CA THR A 159 -5.45 13.05 16.52
C THR A 159 -4.31 12.54 17.39
N VAL A 160 -3.15 12.35 16.77
CA VAL A 160 -1.89 11.98 17.42
C VAL A 160 -0.99 13.19 17.41
N LEU A 161 -0.61 13.64 18.59
CA LEU A 161 0.40 14.68 18.79
C LEU A 161 1.72 14.03 19.18
N TYR A 162 2.78 14.37 18.48
CA TYR A 162 4.16 14.07 18.86
C TYR A 162 4.89 15.37 19.18
N LYS A 163 5.61 15.43 20.30
CA LYS A 163 6.44 16.59 20.67
C LYS A 163 7.92 16.23 20.72
N ASN A 164 8.74 17.04 20.03
CA ASN A 164 10.19 16.90 20.04
C ASN A 164 10.77 17.27 21.43
N GLY A 165 11.35 16.29 22.13
CA GLY A 165 11.83 16.43 23.51
C GLY A 165 10.79 16.14 24.60
N GLY A 166 9.59 15.66 24.24
CA GLY A 166 8.56 15.26 25.20
C GLY A 166 7.65 16.39 25.71
N PHE A 167 6.47 16.01 26.19
CA PHE A 167 5.52 16.89 26.86
C PHE A 167 5.87 17.06 28.34
N THR A 168 5.74 18.28 28.87
CA THR A 168 5.84 18.52 30.31
C THR A 168 4.51 18.22 31.00
N PRO A 169 4.50 17.96 32.33
CA PRO A 169 3.25 17.75 33.07
C PRO A 169 2.22 18.88 32.89
N GLU A 170 2.68 20.14 32.86
CA GLU A 170 1.83 21.31 32.70
C GLU A 170 1.16 21.36 31.32
N GLU A 171 1.87 20.91 30.28
CA GLU A 171 1.33 20.83 28.92
C GLU A 171 0.32 19.69 28.79
N VAL A 172 0.59 18.54 29.42
CA VAL A 172 -0.35 17.43 29.49
C VAL A 172 -1.64 17.87 30.19
N ASP A 173 -1.54 18.59 31.30
CA ASP A 173 -2.71 19.10 32.02
C ASP A 173 -3.49 20.12 31.19
N LYS A 174 -2.81 20.98 30.42
CA LYS A 174 -3.46 21.91 29.48
C LYS A 174 -4.21 21.16 28.38
N LEU A 175 -3.59 20.14 27.78
CA LEU A 175 -4.23 19.32 26.75
C LEU A 175 -5.42 18.56 27.31
N ARG A 176 -5.28 17.98 28.51
CA ARG A 176 -6.36 17.27 29.21
C ARG A 176 -7.54 18.17 29.56
N ALA A 177 -7.28 19.40 30.01
CA ALA A 177 -8.34 20.37 30.26
C ALA A 177 -9.10 20.70 28.96
N HIS A 178 -8.38 20.85 27.85
CA HIS A 178 -8.97 21.09 26.54
C HIS A 178 -9.80 19.89 26.04
N THR A 179 -9.24 18.67 26.03
CA THR A 179 -9.97 17.47 25.60
C THR A 179 -11.22 17.23 26.43
N ARG A 180 -11.16 17.41 27.76
CA ARG A 180 -12.35 17.33 28.63
C ARG A 180 -13.40 18.37 28.27
N SER A 181 -13.01 19.62 28.04
CA SER A 181 -13.96 20.68 27.64
C SER A 181 -14.66 20.41 26.31
N MET A 182 -13.97 19.70 25.40
CA MET A 182 -14.49 19.32 24.08
C MET A 182 -15.19 17.96 24.07
N SER A 183 -15.25 17.26 25.22
CA SER A 183 -15.74 15.87 25.33
C SER A 183 -15.00 14.90 24.39
N PHE A 184 -13.70 15.09 24.22
CA PHE A 184 -12.83 14.16 23.50
C PHE A 184 -12.31 13.06 24.43
N ASP A 185 -12.28 11.84 23.91
CA ASP A 185 -11.72 10.69 24.61
C ASP A 185 -10.20 10.74 24.59
N GLU A 186 -9.61 10.72 25.78
CA GLU A 186 -8.16 10.57 25.93
C GLU A 186 -7.78 9.09 25.70
N ILE A 187 -7.01 8.83 24.65
CA ILE A 187 -6.52 7.50 24.27
C ILE A 187 -5.15 7.24 24.88
N TYR A 188 -4.28 8.24 24.89
CA TYR A 188 -2.96 8.15 25.53
C TYR A 188 -2.50 9.53 25.97
N SER A 189 -1.91 9.59 27.16
CA SER A 189 -1.07 10.70 27.61
C SER A 189 0.03 10.16 28.53
N PRO A 190 1.14 10.90 28.72
CA PRO A 190 2.19 10.49 29.64
C PRO A 190 1.63 10.29 31.05
N GLY A 191 1.81 9.09 31.61
CA GLY A 191 1.32 8.72 32.94
C GLY A 191 -0.13 8.21 33.00
N LEU A 192 -0.82 8.09 31.86
CA LEU A 192 -2.13 7.41 31.82
C LEU A 192 -1.95 5.93 32.20
N PHE A 193 -2.81 5.43 33.09
CA PHE A 193 -2.79 4.03 33.50
C PHE A 193 -3.66 3.17 32.56
N TYR A 194 -3.19 1.97 32.24
CA TYR A 194 -3.95 0.92 31.59
C TYR A 194 -3.74 -0.41 32.30
N ASP A 195 -4.86 -1.11 32.54
CA ASP A 195 -4.87 -2.43 33.15
C ASP A 195 -4.53 -3.50 32.11
N SER A 196 -3.27 -3.95 32.12
CA SER A 196 -2.76 -4.95 31.18
C SER A 196 -3.42 -6.33 31.33
N SER A 197 -4.08 -6.61 32.46
CA SER A 197 -4.78 -7.89 32.67
C SER A 197 -5.97 -8.09 31.72
N GLN A 198 -6.52 -6.99 31.17
CA GLN A 198 -7.66 -7.03 30.26
C GLN A 198 -7.27 -7.31 28.80
N THR A 199 -5.97 -7.30 28.47
CA THR A 199 -5.45 -7.44 27.11
C THR A 199 -5.99 -8.68 26.42
N ASP A 200 -5.89 -9.85 27.07
CA ASP A 200 -6.31 -11.12 26.48
C ASP A 200 -7.82 -11.17 26.22
N SER A 201 -8.61 -10.71 27.18
CA SER A 201 -10.07 -10.67 27.06
C SER A 201 -10.54 -9.68 25.98
N THR A 202 -9.84 -8.55 25.83
CA THR A 202 -10.16 -7.52 24.84
C THR A 202 -9.89 -8.05 23.42
N LEU A 203 -8.72 -8.65 23.20
CA LEU A 203 -8.37 -9.22 21.90
C LEU A 203 -9.30 -10.37 21.52
N ALA A 204 -9.62 -11.26 22.47
CA ALA A 204 -10.58 -12.35 22.25
C ALA A 204 -11.97 -11.81 21.88
N GLY A 205 -12.44 -10.76 22.55
CA GLY A 205 -13.73 -10.15 22.24
C GLY A 205 -13.80 -9.55 20.84
N TYR A 206 -12.73 -8.93 20.33
CA TYR A 206 -12.71 -8.46 18.94
C TYR A 206 -12.73 -9.58 17.91
N VAL A 207 -12.02 -10.68 18.18
CA VAL A 207 -12.06 -11.89 17.34
C VAL A 207 -13.47 -12.48 17.34
N GLU A 208 -14.12 -12.58 18.51
CA GLU A 208 -15.49 -13.06 18.63
C GLU A 208 -16.48 -12.13 17.91
N GLN A 209 -16.37 -10.82 18.06
CA GLN A 209 -17.23 -9.84 17.39
C GLN A 209 -17.23 -10.01 15.87
N ILE A 210 -16.09 -10.36 15.26
CA ILE A 210 -15.95 -10.50 13.81
C ILE A 210 -16.22 -11.93 13.33
N PHE A 211 -15.79 -12.95 14.08
CA PHE A 211 -15.81 -14.34 13.65
C PHE A 211 -16.83 -15.23 14.37
N ALA A 212 -17.59 -14.74 15.36
CA ALA A 212 -18.65 -15.53 15.97
C ALA A 212 -19.71 -15.92 14.92
N GLY A 213 -20.02 -17.22 14.88
CA GLY A 213 -20.90 -17.82 13.89
C GLY A 213 -20.27 -18.13 12.53
N ALA A 214 -18.99 -17.78 12.29
CA ALA A 214 -18.20 -18.36 11.21
C ALA A 214 -17.69 -19.73 11.70
N ALA A 215 -18.09 -20.81 11.05
CA ALA A 215 -17.89 -22.18 11.54
C ALA A 215 -16.44 -22.48 12.02
N GLY A 216 -16.28 -22.89 13.29
CA GLY A 216 -15.06 -23.59 13.76
C GLY A 216 -14.42 -23.20 15.11
N GLY A 217 -14.97 -22.30 15.92
CA GLY A 217 -14.46 -22.00 17.27
C GLY A 217 -15.03 -22.92 18.38
N PRO A 218 -14.28 -23.22 19.47
CA PRO A 218 -14.77 -24.11 20.53
C PRO A 218 -16.02 -23.55 21.21
N PRO A 219 -16.97 -24.40 21.64
CA PRO A 219 -18.29 -23.94 22.03
C PRO A 219 -18.23 -23.06 23.28
N ALA A 220 -18.80 -21.86 23.19
CA ALA A 220 -19.06 -21.01 24.33
C ALA A 220 -20.03 -21.74 25.29
N ALA A 221 -19.68 -21.79 26.57
CA ALA A 221 -20.57 -22.24 27.61
C ALA A 221 -21.76 -21.27 27.70
N GLN A 222 -22.97 -21.79 27.50
CA GLN A 222 -24.21 -21.03 27.60
C GLN A 222 -24.36 -20.44 29.03
N PRO A 223 -24.67 -19.14 29.18
CA PRO A 223 -25.17 -18.63 30.44
C PRO A 223 -26.60 -19.15 30.67
N ALA A 224 -26.88 -19.64 31.87
CA ALA A 224 -28.20 -20.13 32.25
C ALA A 224 -29.25 -19.01 32.16
N GLU A 225 -30.32 -19.26 31.39
CA GLU A 225 -31.51 -18.39 31.33
C GLU A 225 -32.20 -18.31 32.70
N SER A 226 -32.16 -17.14 33.32
CA SER A 226 -33.10 -16.80 34.41
C SER A 226 -34.39 -16.27 33.79
N THR A 227 -35.46 -17.04 33.92
CA THR A 227 -36.82 -16.65 33.60
C THR A 227 -37.30 -15.54 34.52
N GLY A 228 -37.65 -14.38 33.95
CA GLY A 228 -38.23 -13.24 34.65
C GLY A 228 -39.24 -12.52 33.77
N THR A 229 -40.51 -12.71 34.10
CA THR A 229 -41.71 -12.16 33.45
C THR A 229 -41.84 -10.63 33.57
N ALA A 230 -42.49 -10.03 32.57
CA ALA A 230 -42.77 -8.62 32.35
C ALA A 230 -43.52 -7.86 33.47
N SER A 231 -43.32 -6.53 33.51
CA SER A 231 -44.42 -5.55 33.63
C SER A 231 -43.98 -4.13 33.23
N ASP A 232 -44.71 -3.53 32.29
CA ASP A 232 -44.74 -2.09 32.02
C ASP A 232 -45.41 -1.33 33.18
N ALA A 233 -44.84 -0.18 33.57
CA ALA A 233 -45.56 0.93 34.22
C ALA A 233 -44.77 2.24 34.16
N ASP A 234 -45.54 3.32 34.16
CA ASP A 234 -45.32 4.68 33.66
C ASP A 234 -44.74 5.68 34.69
N ALA A 235 -44.25 6.82 34.16
CA ALA A 235 -44.17 8.18 34.72
C ALA A 235 -43.24 8.54 35.92
N GLY A 236 -42.56 9.70 35.77
CA GLY A 236 -42.33 10.64 36.88
C GLY A 236 -40.90 11.20 37.02
N ALA A 237 -40.77 12.52 36.89
CA ALA A 237 -39.55 13.32 37.04
C ALA A 237 -38.93 13.30 38.45
N ASP A 238 -37.59 13.47 38.55
CA ASP A 238 -37.01 14.53 39.39
C ASP A 238 -35.50 14.70 39.20
N ALA A 239 -35.05 15.94 39.37
CA ALA A 239 -33.66 16.38 39.36
C ALA A 239 -32.96 16.03 40.68
N ALA A 240 -31.72 15.51 40.62
CA ALA A 240 -30.78 15.59 41.72
C ALA A 240 -29.32 15.58 41.20
N ALA A 241 -28.62 16.67 41.51
CA ALA A 241 -27.17 16.78 41.39
C ALA A 241 -26.47 15.81 42.36
N GLY A 242 -25.40 15.14 41.90
CA GLY A 242 -24.56 14.34 42.80
C GLY A 242 -23.45 13.56 42.11
N LYS A 243 -22.22 14.09 42.26
CA LYS A 243 -20.91 13.42 42.23
C LYS A 243 -20.36 12.91 40.89
N ALA A 244 -19.25 13.54 40.51
CA ALA A 244 -18.26 13.00 39.58
C ALA A 244 -17.60 11.78 40.22
N ASP A 245 -17.86 10.60 39.65
CA ASP A 245 -17.07 9.41 39.91
C ASP A 245 -15.97 9.32 38.84
N ASP A 246 -14.72 9.48 39.27
CA ASP A 246 -13.49 9.16 38.54
C ASP A 246 -13.33 7.63 38.41
N ALA A 247 -14.27 6.97 37.71
CA ALA A 247 -14.13 5.58 37.31
C ALA A 247 -13.97 5.50 35.78
N PRO A 248 -12.99 4.75 35.25
CA PRO A 248 -12.92 4.53 33.81
C PRO A 248 -14.21 3.80 33.38
N PRO A 249 -14.86 4.21 32.28
CA PRO A 249 -16.09 3.56 31.83
C PRO A 249 -15.82 2.08 31.60
N SER A 250 -16.60 1.23 32.27
CA SER A 250 -16.58 -0.22 32.09
C SER A 250 -16.85 -0.54 30.63
N GLY A 251 -15.89 -1.16 29.95
CA GLY A 251 -15.83 -1.28 28.48
C GLY A 251 -16.82 -2.27 27.82
N LYS A 252 -18.05 -2.37 28.29
CA LYS A 252 -19.14 -3.06 27.57
C LYS A 252 -20.28 -2.08 27.36
N THR A 253 -20.57 -1.76 26.10
CA THR A 253 -21.87 -1.19 25.72
C THR A 253 -22.94 -2.29 25.83
N ASP A 254 -24.19 -1.91 26.06
CA ASP A 254 -25.33 -2.85 26.22
C ASP A 254 -25.52 -3.81 25.01
N ASP A 255 -24.88 -3.50 23.87
CA ASP A 255 -24.93 -4.29 22.63
C ASP A 255 -23.77 -5.30 22.47
N GLY A 256 -22.83 -5.38 23.43
CA GLY A 256 -21.70 -6.32 23.38
C GLY A 256 -20.55 -5.92 22.43
N VAL A 257 -20.59 -4.71 21.86
CA VAL A 257 -19.54 -4.17 20.97
C VAL A 257 -18.41 -3.55 21.79
N LEU A 258 -17.16 -3.95 21.54
CA LEU A 258 -16.00 -3.39 22.24
C LEU A 258 -15.63 -2.01 21.68
N PRO A 259 -15.64 -0.92 22.49
CA PRO A 259 -15.34 0.42 22.00
C PRO A 259 -13.92 0.54 21.43
N ALA A 260 -13.77 1.20 20.28
CA ALA A 260 -12.47 1.43 19.64
C ALA A 260 -11.44 2.12 20.56
N THR A 261 -11.92 2.91 21.53
CA THR A 261 -11.08 3.60 22.52
C THR A 261 -10.32 2.64 23.44
N VAL A 262 -10.91 1.47 23.76
CA VAL A 262 -10.27 0.43 24.58
C VAL A 262 -9.08 -0.17 23.82
N MET A 263 -9.27 -0.50 22.54
CA MET A 263 -8.19 -0.99 21.68
C MET A 263 -7.10 0.06 21.46
N GLY A 264 -7.47 1.34 21.29
CA GLY A 264 -6.53 2.44 21.17
C GLY A 264 -5.63 2.58 22.41
N ARG A 265 -6.22 2.51 23.61
CA ARG A 265 -5.47 2.55 24.88
C ARG A 265 -4.51 1.36 25.00
N LEU A 266 -5.01 0.14 24.74
CA LEU A 266 -4.18 -1.08 24.72
C LEU A 266 -3.00 -0.92 23.76
N ALA A 267 -3.26 -0.44 22.53
CA ALA A 267 -2.26 -0.27 21.50
C ALA A 267 -1.15 0.69 21.93
N TRP A 268 -1.49 1.87 22.47
CA TRP A 268 -0.48 2.82 22.92
C TRP A 268 0.40 2.28 24.05
N HIS A 269 -0.18 1.58 25.02
CA HIS A 269 0.61 0.98 26.10
C HIS A 269 1.58 -0.10 25.56
N ALA A 270 1.10 -0.97 24.67
CA ALA A 270 1.95 -1.96 24.01
C ALA A 270 3.01 -1.33 23.10
N LEU A 271 2.69 -0.22 22.42
CA LEU A 271 3.63 0.53 21.61
C LEU A 271 4.73 1.14 22.48
N ILE A 272 4.40 1.89 23.53
CA ILE A 272 5.43 2.47 24.41
C ILE A 272 6.30 1.40 25.06
N ALA A 273 5.71 0.28 25.50
CA ALA A 273 6.43 -0.84 26.11
C ALA A 273 7.24 -1.71 25.12
N GLY A 274 7.07 -1.52 23.80
CA GLY A 274 7.76 -2.35 22.79
C GLY A 274 7.16 -3.75 22.57
N GLN A 275 5.93 -3.98 23.04
CA GLN A 275 5.20 -5.26 22.98
C GLN A 275 4.19 -5.32 21.82
N TRP A 276 4.07 -4.25 21.03
CA TRP A 276 3.11 -4.18 19.93
C TRP A 276 3.18 -5.32 18.90
N PRO A 277 4.35 -5.86 18.50
CA PRO A 277 4.39 -6.96 17.53
C PRO A 277 3.58 -8.19 17.95
N GLU A 278 3.61 -8.55 19.24
CA GLU A 278 2.83 -9.68 19.78
C GLU A 278 1.33 -9.39 19.79
N VAL A 279 0.96 -8.18 20.19
CA VAL A 279 -0.45 -7.72 20.21
C VAL A 279 -1.03 -7.64 18.80
N ALA A 280 -0.27 -7.09 17.85
CA ALA A 280 -0.70 -6.90 16.46
C ALA A 280 -0.93 -8.25 15.75
N ASP A 281 -0.12 -9.27 16.03
CA ASP A 281 -0.29 -10.61 15.46
C ASP A 281 -1.58 -11.30 15.95
N ARG A 282 -1.96 -11.05 17.21
CA ARG A 282 -3.18 -11.59 17.83
C ARG A 282 -4.46 -10.81 17.46
N TYR A 283 -4.33 -9.57 16.98
CA TYR A 283 -5.46 -8.76 16.58
C TYR A 283 -6.10 -9.24 15.27
N VAL A 284 -7.40 -8.98 15.09
CA VAL A 284 -8.20 -9.47 13.94
C VAL A 284 -7.73 -8.91 12.59
N PHE A 285 -7.21 -7.67 12.57
CA PHE A 285 -6.77 -7.00 11.35
C PHE A 285 -5.25 -6.81 11.31
N ASN A 286 -4.71 -6.69 10.09
CA ASN A 286 -3.32 -6.33 9.86
C ASN A 286 -3.10 -4.84 10.20
N THR A 287 -2.36 -4.60 11.27
CA THR A 287 -2.03 -3.26 11.80
C THR A 287 -0.53 -2.96 11.72
N ARG A 288 0.18 -3.60 10.77
CA ARG A 288 1.60 -3.33 10.52
C ARG A 288 1.84 -1.85 10.21
N ALA A 289 2.95 -1.33 10.73
CA ALA A 289 3.40 0.03 10.43
C ALA A 289 3.60 0.22 8.91
N LEU A 290 3.22 1.39 8.40
CA LEU A 290 3.41 1.76 7.01
C LEU A 290 4.90 2.04 6.76
N THR A 291 5.43 1.53 5.66
CA THR A 291 6.77 1.84 5.16
C THR A 291 6.68 2.29 3.71
N ASN A 292 7.76 2.87 3.20
CA ASN A 292 7.89 3.16 1.77
C ASN A 292 7.71 1.92 0.88
N ASP A 293 7.95 0.71 1.40
CA ASP A 293 7.72 -0.55 0.68
C ASP A 293 6.27 -1.07 0.83
N ALA A 294 5.61 -0.80 1.96
CA ALA A 294 4.21 -1.14 2.20
C ALA A 294 3.37 0.11 2.57
N PRO A 295 3.13 1.03 1.62
CA PRO A 295 2.50 2.32 1.89
C PRO A 295 0.96 2.25 1.86
N TYR A 296 0.35 1.17 2.33
CA TYR A 296 -1.09 0.93 2.20
C TYR A 296 -1.82 1.04 3.54
N PHE A 297 -2.70 2.04 3.66
CA PHE A 297 -3.66 2.08 4.77
C PHE A 297 -4.68 0.95 4.65
N ALA A 298 -5.25 0.75 3.47
CA ALA A 298 -6.20 -0.34 3.18
C ALA A 298 -5.53 -1.74 3.21
N ALA A 299 -6.31 -2.78 2.91
CA ALA A 299 -5.91 -4.20 2.99
C ALA A 299 -5.66 -4.67 4.43
N TYR A 300 -6.71 -4.68 5.24
CA TYR A 300 -6.62 -5.00 6.66
C TYR A 300 -6.88 -6.48 6.93
N VAL A 301 -7.64 -7.16 6.08
CA VAL A 301 -7.92 -8.60 6.21
C VAL A 301 -6.63 -9.39 5.99
N LYS A 302 -6.28 -10.24 6.96
CA LYS A 302 -5.17 -11.18 6.81
C LYS A 302 -5.53 -12.20 5.74
N THR A 303 -4.60 -12.49 4.82
CA THR A 303 -4.83 -13.43 3.70
C THR A 303 -5.29 -14.81 4.17
N ALA A 304 -4.81 -15.27 5.33
CA ALA A 304 -5.23 -16.54 5.92
C ALA A 304 -6.70 -16.56 6.37
N ASP A 305 -7.26 -15.40 6.72
CA ASP A 305 -8.64 -15.26 7.18
C ASP A 305 -9.61 -14.89 6.06
N LEU A 306 -9.11 -14.67 4.83
CA LEU A 306 -9.94 -14.32 3.66
C LEU A 306 -11.10 -15.32 3.44
N PRO A 307 -10.92 -16.66 3.55
CA PRO A 307 -12.02 -17.61 3.40
C PRO A 307 -13.09 -17.48 4.49
N ARG A 308 -12.72 -17.05 5.71
CA ARG A 308 -13.65 -16.88 6.85
C ARG A 308 -14.54 -15.64 6.69
N VAL A 309 -14.13 -14.73 5.82
CA VAL A 309 -14.76 -13.43 5.60
C VAL A 309 -15.74 -13.44 4.42
N LEU A 310 -15.63 -14.39 3.50
CA LEU A 310 -16.45 -14.45 2.28
C LEU A 310 -17.95 -14.55 2.54
N ASP A 311 -18.36 -15.14 3.67
CA ASP A 311 -19.77 -15.28 4.06
C ASP A 311 -20.31 -14.04 4.82
N ARG A 312 -19.46 -13.04 5.07
CA ARG A 312 -19.73 -11.87 5.94
C ARG A 312 -19.32 -10.55 5.27
N LEU A 313 -19.40 -10.47 3.93
CA LEU A 313 -18.96 -9.31 3.14
C LEU A 313 -19.65 -7.98 3.51
N GLU A 314 -20.84 -8.06 4.11
CA GLU A 314 -21.59 -6.90 4.60
C GLU A 314 -20.93 -6.22 5.80
N LEU A 315 -20.25 -6.98 6.66
CA LEU A 315 -19.54 -6.44 7.84
C LEU A 315 -18.23 -5.74 7.48
N LEU A 316 -17.75 -5.91 6.24
CA LEU A 316 -16.45 -5.41 5.79
C LEU A 316 -16.58 -4.59 4.49
N GLN A 317 -17.60 -3.74 4.41
CA GLN A 317 -17.79 -2.82 3.28
C GLN A 317 -16.55 -1.96 3.00
N ASP A 318 -15.85 -1.57 4.05
CA ASP A 318 -14.59 -0.82 3.97
C ASP A 318 -13.48 -1.59 3.21
N GLU A 319 -13.49 -2.92 3.25
CA GLU A 319 -12.47 -3.79 2.63
C GLU A 319 -12.76 -4.13 1.16
N TRP A 320 -13.88 -3.66 0.59
CA TRP A 320 -14.30 -4.08 -0.75
C TRP A 320 -13.23 -3.81 -1.82
N GLY A 321 -12.43 -2.75 -1.68
CA GLY A 321 -11.30 -2.50 -2.58
C GLY A 321 -10.22 -3.59 -2.52
N TYR A 322 -9.94 -4.14 -1.33
CA TYR A 322 -9.01 -5.27 -1.18
C TYR A 322 -9.60 -6.59 -1.67
N LEU A 323 -10.89 -6.83 -1.45
CA LEU A 323 -11.55 -8.01 -1.98
C LEU A 323 -11.65 -7.96 -3.52
N LEU A 324 -11.81 -6.77 -4.09
CA LEU A 324 -11.89 -6.57 -5.53
C LEU A 324 -10.57 -6.92 -6.23
N ILE A 325 -9.40 -6.67 -5.63
CA ILE A 325 -8.13 -7.07 -6.26
C ILE A 325 -7.99 -8.61 -6.31
N TRP A 326 -8.41 -9.32 -5.26
CA TRP A 326 -8.44 -10.78 -5.25
C TRP A 326 -9.48 -11.35 -6.23
N ALA A 327 -10.67 -10.76 -6.28
CA ALA A 327 -11.70 -11.13 -7.24
C ALA A 327 -11.23 -10.91 -8.69
N THR A 328 -10.55 -9.79 -8.96
CA THR A 328 -9.97 -9.47 -10.27
C THR A 328 -8.93 -10.50 -10.67
N LEU A 329 -8.05 -10.92 -9.75
CA LEU A 329 -7.09 -12.00 -9.98
C LEU A 329 -7.80 -13.33 -10.29
N GLY A 330 -8.84 -13.68 -9.53
CA GLY A 330 -9.64 -14.88 -9.77
C GLY A 330 -10.32 -14.88 -11.15
N VAL A 331 -10.96 -13.77 -11.53
CA VAL A 331 -11.59 -13.59 -12.84
C VAL A 331 -10.57 -13.60 -13.97
N ALA A 332 -9.40 -12.97 -13.78
CA ALA A 332 -8.30 -12.99 -14.74
C ALA A 332 -7.79 -14.41 -14.99
N CYS A 333 -7.53 -15.18 -13.93
CA CYS A 333 -7.11 -16.58 -14.02
C CYS A 333 -8.17 -17.46 -14.70
N LEU A 334 -9.45 -17.30 -14.33
CA LEU A 334 -10.55 -18.04 -14.95
C LEU A 334 -10.66 -17.72 -16.45
N THR A 335 -10.67 -16.44 -16.80
CA THR A 335 -10.80 -15.98 -18.19
C THR A 335 -9.61 -16.43 -19.03
N ALA A 336 -8.38 -16.27 -18.51
CA ALA A 336 -7.17 -16.77 -19.15
C ALA A 336 -7.22 -18.28 -19.38
N THR A 337 -7.69 -19.06 -18.38
CA THR A 337 -7.84 -20.51 -18.52
C THR A 337 -8.83 -20.85 -19.63
N VAL A 338 -10.00 -20.19 -19.67
CA VAL A 338 -11.01 -20.39 -20.71
C VAL A 338 -10.44 -20.05 -22.09
N LEU A 339 -9.78 -18.92 -22.25
CA LEU A 339 -9.18 -18.48 -23.51
C LEU A 339 -8.06 -19.42 -23.98
N LEU A 340 -7.25 -19.94 -23.06
CA LEU A 340 -6.21 -20.91 -23.39
C LEU A 340 -6.78 -22.28 -23.75
N VAL A 341 -7.92 -22.68 -23.16
CA VAL A 341 -8.59 -23.98 -23.41
C VAL A 341 -9.41 -24.00 -24.69
N ILE A 342 -10.04 -22.91 -25.09
CA ILE A 342 -10.89 -22.84 -26.31
C ILE A 342 -10.18 -23.39 -27.56
N PRO A 343 -8.93 -23.00 -27.88
CA PRO A 343 -8.19 -23.56 -29.01
C PRO A 343 -7.90 -25.06 -28.90
N LEU A 344 -7.83 -25.63 -27.68
CA LEU A 344 -7.66 -27.09 -27.50
C LEU A 344 -8.92 -27.86 -27.92
N ILE A 345 -10.11 -27.29 -27.71
CA ILE A 345 -11.40 -27.96 -28.00
C ILE A 345 -11.60 -28.13 -29.51
N TRP A 346 -11.23 -27.12 -30.32
CA TRP A 346 -11.39 -27.17 -31.77
C TRP A 346 -10.11 -27.56 -32.54
N GLY A 347 -8.92 -27.40 -31.95
CA GLY A 347 -7.61 -27.62 -32.57
C GLY A 347 -6.78 -28.79 -32.03
N TRP A 348 -7.38 -29.69 -31.23
CA TRP A 348 -6.85 -30.95 -30.69
C TRP A 348 -5.74 -31.65 -31.51
N ARG A 349 -5.87 -31.80 -32.83
CA ARG A 349 -4.84 -32.44 -33.67
C ARG A 349 -3.51 -31.66 -33.77
N ALA A 350 -3.54 -30.33 -33.75
CA ALA A 350 -2.34 -29.49 -33.70
C ALA A 350 -1.71 -29.45 -32.30
N VAL A 351 -2.51 -29.72 -31.26
CA VAL A 351 -2.04 -29.73 -29.88
C VAL A 351 -1.23 -30.99 -29.56
N PHE A 352 -1.61 -32.14 -30.14
CA PHE A 352 -0.91 -33.42 -30.04
C PHE A 352 0.23 -33.61 -31.07
N SER A 353 0.52 -32.60 -31.90
CA SER A 353 1.77 -32.56 -32.66
C SER A 353 2.94 -32.55 -31.67
N GLN A 354 3.69 -33.65 -31.59
CA GLN A 354 4.87 -33.77 -30.75
C GLN A 354 6.01 -32.90 -31.29
N SER A 355 5.91 -31.59 -31.07
CA SER A 355 7.03 -30.68 -31.29
C SER A 355 7.87 -30.64 -30.01
N PRO A 356 9.18 -30.92 -30.08
CA PRO A 356 10.05 -30.91 -28.91
C PRO A 356 10.09 -29.50 -28.30
N GLY A 357 10.04 -29.45 -26.97
CA GLY A 357 10.13 -28.20 -26.21
C GLY A 357 8.84 -27.39 -26.09
N LYS A 358 7.68 -27.88 -26.56
CA LYS A 358 6.41 -27.13 -26.55
C LYS A 358 6.02 -26.54 -25.18
N ALA A 359 6.08 -27.35 -24.13
CA ALA A 359 5.72 -26.90 -22.77
C ALA A 359 6.68 -25.80 -22.25
N LEU A 360 7.97 -25.93 -22.56
CA LEU A 360 8.99 -24.93 -22.23
C LEU A 360 8.81 -23.64 -23.04
N THR A 361 8.41 -23.74 -24.32
CA THR A 361 8.04 -22.55 -25.11
C THR A 361 6.81 -21.84 -24.54
N VAL A 362 5.80 -22.58 -24.07
CA VAL A 362 4.63 -21.99 -23.39
C VAL A 362 5.05 -21.30 -22.10
N LEU A 363 5.85 -21.98 -21.27
CA LEU A 363 6.39 -21.40 -20.04
C LEU A 363 7.20 -20.13 -20.31
N TYR A 364 7.98 -20.11 -21.40
CA TYR A 364 8.77 -18.96 -21.81
C TYR A 364 7.87 -17.72 -22.06
N PHE A 365 6.83 -17.85 -22.89
CA PHE A 365 5.91 -16.73 -23.15
C PHE A 365 5.06 -16.35 -21.94
N ALA A 366 4.73 -17.31 -21.06
CA ALA A 366 4.07 -17.02 -19.79
C ALA A 366 4.95 -16.14 -18.88
N CYS A 367 6.23 -16.52 -18.73
CA CYS A 367 7.21 -15.76 -17.95
C CYS A 367 7.44 -14.35 -18.51
N LEU A 368 7.55 -14.21 -19.83
CA LEU A 368 7.70 -12.89 -20.46
C LEU A 368 6.47 -12.00 -20.25
N GLY A 369 5.28 -12.55 -20.47
CA GLY A 369 4.01 -11.82 -20.36
C GLY A 369 3.76 -11.33 -18.94
N ALA A 370 3.92 -12.21 -17.94
CA ALA A 370 3.76 -11.86 -16.53
C ALA A 370 4.91 -10.96 -16.03
N GLY A 371 6.16 -11.28 -16.38
CA GLY A 371 7.33 -10.53 -15.92
C GLY A 371 7.32 -9.08 -16.40
N TYR A 372 7.07 -8.83 -17.69
CA TYR A 372 7.11 -7.48 -18.26
C TYR A 372 6.09 -6.56 -17.60
N ILE A 373 4.83 -6.99 -17.52
CA ILE A 373 3.75 -6.16 -16.97
C ILE A 373 3.88 -5.98 -15.45
N MET A 374 4.42 -6.96 -14.72
CA MET A 374 4.66 -6.82 -13.28
C MET A 374 5.77 -5.81 -13.00
N VAL A 375 6.84 -5.79 -13.80
CA VAL A 375 7.85 -4.71 -13.75
C VAL A 375 7.19 -3.38 -14.03
N GLU A 376 6.35 -3.29 -15.07
CA GLU A 376 5.65 -2.06 -15.42
C GLU A 376 4.79 -1.54 -14.26
N VAL A 377 3.82 -2.34 -13.78
CA VAL A 377 2.93 -1.96 -12.68
C VAL A 377 3.71 -1.66 -11.39
N GLY A 378 4.70 -2.50 -11.04
CA GLY A 378 5.52 -2.32 -9.85
C GLY A 378 6.34 -1.03 -9.87
N LEU A 379 6.95 -0.70 -11.02
CA LEU A 379 7.70 0.55 -11.15
C LEU A 379 6.80 1.79 -11.18
N ILE A 380 5.57 1.72 -11.71
CA ILE A 380 4.61 2.84 -11.63
C ILE A 380 4.39 3.19 -10.16
N ALA A 381 4.07 2.19 -9.33
CA ALA A 381 3.78 2.39 -7.91
C ALA A 381 4.99 2.92 -7.13
N HIS A 382 6.20 2.44 -7.43
CA HIS A 382 7.43 3.01 -6.86
C HIS A 382 7.65 4.45 -7.30
N PHE A 383 7.45 4.80 -8.57
CA PHE A 383 7.75 6.14 -9.08
C PHE A 383 6.83 7.22 -8.50
N VAL A 384 5.64 6.84 -8.01
CA VAL A 384 4.78 7.74 -7.21
C VAL A 384 5.53 8.28 -6.01
N MET A 385 6.43 7.49 -5.42
CA MET A 385 7.29 7.94 -4.32
C MET A 385 8.12 9.16 -4.71
N ALA A 386 8.75 9.20 -5.89
CA ALA A 386 9.62 10.31 -6.28
C ALA A 386 8.86 11.45 -6.98
N LEU A 387 7.81 11.12 -7.74
CA LEU A 387 7.09 12.04 -8.61
C LEU A 387 5.82 12.60 -7.98
N GLY A 388 5.34 12.01 -6.87
CA GLY A 388 4.16 12.46 -6.11
C GLY A 388 2.81 12.29 -6.83
N ASN A 389 2.80 11.82 -8.08
CA ASN A 389 1.58 11.72 -8.88
C ASN A 389 1.52 10.40 -9.68
N PRO A 390 0.50 9.55 -9.47
CA PRO A 390 0.32 8.31 -10.24
C PRO A 390 0.20 8.49 -11.75
N THR A 391 -0.46 9.55 -12.20
CA THR A 391 -0.67 9.82 -13.64
C THR A 391 0.65 10.17 -14.32
N ILE A 392 1.47 11.00 -13.66
CA ILE A 392 2.79 11.37 -14.21
C ILE A 392 3.73 10.18 -14.15
N SER A 393 3.69 9.40 -13.08
CA SER A 393 4.50 8.18 -12.92
C SER A 393 4.19 7.17 -14.02
N ALA A 394 2.92 6.89 -14.28
CA ALA A 394 2.49 6.02 -15.37
C ALA A 394 2.93 6.56 -16.74
N SER A 395 2.76 7.87 -16.99
CA SER A 395 3.12 8.48 -18.28
C SER A 395 4.62 8.38 -18.56
N VAL A 396 5.47 8.71 -17.59
CA VAL A 396 6.94 8.58 -17.71
C VAL A 396 7.33 7.12 -17.90
N LEU A 397 6.73 6.21 -17.12
CA LEU A 397 7.08 4.80 -17.16
C LEU A 397 6.71 4.14 -18.48
N ILE A 398 5.45 4.27 -18.92
CA ILE A 398 4.96 3.68 -20.16
C ILE A 398 5.79 4.22 -21.34
N THR A 399 6.02 5.53 -21.39
CA THR A 399 6.83 6.15 -22.44
C THR A 399 8.27 5.60 -22.44
N GLY A 400 8.92 5.54 -21.27
CA GLY A 400 10.28 5.01 -21.14
C GLY A 400 10.37 3.54 -21.53
N MET A 401 9.46 2.71 -20.99
CA MET A 401 9.39 1.29 -21.29
C MET A 401 9.23 1.05 -22.79
N LEU A 402 8.30 1.75 -23.47
CA LEU A 402 8.08 1.61 -24.91
C LEU A 402 9.31 2.06 -25.74
N VAL A 403 9.92 3.20 -25.41
CA VAL A 403 11.10 3.71 -26.13
C VAL A 403 12.28 2.75 -25.98
N PHE A 404 12.65 2.40 -24.76
CA PHE A 404 13.85 1.63 -24.50
C PHE A 404 13.67 0.14 -24.86
N SER A 405 12.51 -0.46 -24.62
CA SER A 405 12.24 -1.82 -25.09
C SER A 405 12.15 -1.90 -26.62
N GLY A 406 11.65 -0.86 -27.30
CA GLY A 406 11.72 -0.74 -28.76
C GLY A 406 13.15 -0.70 -29.28
N LEU A 407 14.05 0.08 -28.64
CA LEU A 407 15.48 0.09 -28.97
C LEU A 407 16.15 -1.27 -28.70
N GLY A 408 15.77 -1.95 -27.62
CA GLY A 408 16.21 -3.31 -27.31
C GLY A 408 15.80 -4.29 -28.41
N ALA A 409 14.54 -4.24 -28.83
CA ALA A 409 14.01 -5.06 -29.91
C ALA A 409 14.75 -4.85 -31.24
N LEU A 410 15.03 -3.59 -31.61
CA LEU A 410 15.79 -3.26 -32.83
C LEU A 410 17.23 -3.80 -32.78
N THR A 411 17.89 -3.73 -31.62
CA THR A 411 19.27 -4.21 -31.47
C THR A 411 19.35 -5.74 -31.35
N SER A 412 18.25 -6.41 -31.01
CA SER A 412 18.18 -7.86 -30.85
C SER A 412 18.54 -8.64 -32.11
N GLU A 413 18.34 -8.05 -33.30
CA GLU A 413 18.68 -8.69 -34.57
C GLU A 413 20.19 -9.01 -34.68
N ARG A 414 21.04 -8.15 -34.11
CA ARG A 414 22.50 -8.34 -34.12
C ARG A 414 22.93 -9.49 -33.20
N ALA A 415 22.12 -9.81 -32.20
CA ALA A 415 22.39 -10.87 -31.23
C ALA A 415 21.93 -12.26 -31.70
N LEU A 416 21.12 -12.35 -32.77
CA LEU A 416 20.59 -13.61 -33.32
C LEU A 416 21.67 -14.70 -33.54
N PRO A 417 22.85 -14.42 -34.13
CA PRO A 417 23.85 -15.46 -34.39
C PRO A 417 24.41 -16.13 -33.12
N HIS A 418 24.42 -15.41 -32.00
CA HIS A 418 24.98 -15.86 -30.72
C HIS A 418 23.91 -16.06 -29.64
N MET A 419 22.63 -16.17 -30.03
CA MET A 419 21.50 -16.18 -29.09
C MET A 419 21.56 -17.28 -28.02
N ARG A 420 22.18 -18.43 -28.34
CA ARG A 420 22.34 -19.56 -27.41
C ARG A 420 23.16 -19.20 -26.18
N THR A 421 24.10 -18.27 -26.33
CA THR A 421 24.94 -17.78 -25.22
C THR A 421 24.43 -16.44 -24.69
N VAL A 422 23.93 -15.57 -25.57
CA VAL A 422 23.48 -14.22 -25.19
C VAL A 422 22.20 -14.23 -24.37
N MET A 423 21.19 -15.06 -24.71
CA MET A 423 19.89 -15.03 -24.03
C MET A 423 19.96 -15.45 -22.55
N PRO A 424 20.63 -16.55 -22.15
CA PRO A 424 20.78 -16.88 -20.74
C PRO A 424 21.47 -15.77 -19.94
N VAL A 425 22.53 -15.18 -20.49
CA VAL A 425 23.25 -14.06 -19.86
C VAL A 425 22.33 -12.84 -19.70
N LEU A 426 21.52 -12.54 -20.72
CA LEU A 426 20.55 -11.45 -20.68
C LEU A 426 19.48 -11.69 -19.61
N PHE A 427 18.93 -12.91 -19.50
CA PHE A 427 17.96 -13.23 -18.45
C PHE A 427 18.55 -13.13 -17.05
N VAL A 428 19.79 -13.59 -16.86
CA VAL A 428 20.52 -13.40 -15.59
C VAL A 428 20.72 -11.91 -15.31
N ALA A 429 21.12 -11.11 -16.30
CA ALA A 429 21.31 -9.68 -16.15
C ALA A 429 20.00 -8.95 -15.79
N VAL A 430 18.90 -9.27 -16.46
CA VAL A 430 17.56 -8.72 -16.15
C VAL A 430 17.13 -9.15 -14.75
N GLY A 431 17.17 -10.43 -14.44
CA GLY A 431 16.77 -10.96 -13.13
C GLY A 431 17.59 -10.34 -11.99
N ALA A 432 18.92 -10.31 -12.12
CA ALA A 432 19.80 -9.71 -11.13
C ALA A 432 19.55 -8.20 -10.96
N MET A 433 19.32 -7.47 -12.05
CA MET A 433 19.04 -6.05 -12.00
C MET A 433 17.67 -5.76 -11.38
N LEU A 434 16.64 -6.55 -11.68
CA LEU A 434 15.32 -6.38 -11.07
C LEU A 434 15.33 -6.72 -9.57
N ILE A 435 16.08 -7.75 -9.15
CA ILE A 435 16.31 -8.03 -7.73
C ILE A 435 17.06 -6.86 -7.06
N LEU A 436 18.08 -6.31 -7.74
CA LEU A 436 18.79 -5.13 -7.25
C LEU A 436 17.85 -3.92 -7.13
N TYR A 437 16.91 -3.76 -8.07
CA TYR A 437 15.88 -2.72 -7.99
C TYR A 437 14.96 -2.96 -6.80
N GLY A 438 14.48 -4.19 -6.57
CA GLY A 438 13.68 -4.51 -5.37
C GLY A 438 14.35 -4.06 -4.07
N LEU A 439 15.66 -4.28 -3.94
CA LEU A 439 16.41 -3.95 -2.72
C LEU A 439 16.77 -2.46 -2.55
N PHE A 440 17.09 -1.75 -3.64
CA PHE A 440 17.70 -0.42 -3.57
C PHE A 440 16.90 0.70 -4.23
N LEU A 441 15.85 0.37 -5.01
CA LEU A 441 15.08 1.37 -5.75
C LEU A 441 14.38 2.36 -4.82
N GLY A 442 13.83 1.90 -3.70
CA GLY A 442 13.19 2.78 -2.72
C GLY A 442 14.14 3.86 -2.19
N GLN A 443 15.36 3.47 -1.80
CA GLN A 443 16.39 4.41 -1.34
C GLN A 443 16.82 5.39 -2.43
N ALA A 444 16.97 4.89 -3.66
CA ALA A 444 17.30 5.74 -4.81
C ALA A 444 16.18 6.75 -5.09
N LEU A 445 14.91 6.32 -5.07
CA LEU A 445 13.76 7.18 -5.34
C LEU A 445 13.51 8.22 -4.25
N ASP A 446 13.75 7.88 -2.98
CA ASP A 446 13.70 8.83 -1.88
C ASP A 446 14.75 9.94 -2.06
N ALA A 447 15.99 9.55 -2.41
CA ALA A 447 17.05 10.50 -2.77
C ALA A 447 16.73 11.30 -4.04
N ILE A 448 16.06 10.70 -5.04
CA ILE A 448 15.62 11.42 -6.25
C ILE A 448 14.53 12.44 -5.90
N GLY A 449 13.68 12.14 -4.92
CA GLY A 449 12.70 13.06 -4.34
C GLY A 449 13.30 14.38 -3.86
N ALA A 450 14.62 14.45 -3.64
CA ALA A 450 15.37 15.66 -3.31
C ALA A 450 15.44 16.71 -4.40
N PHE A 451 15.50 16.27 -5.64
CA PHE A 451 15.89 17.14 -6.73
C PHE A 451 14.72 18.03 -7.16
N PRO A 452 14.97 19.11 -7.91
CA PRO A 452 13.90 19.87 -8.56
C PRO A 452 13.06 18.95 -9.47
N TYR A 453 11.76 19.23 -9.57
CA TYR A 453 10.81 18.36 -10.28
C TYR A 453 11.24 17.96 -11.72
N PRO A 454 11.78 18.86 -12.56
CA PRO A 454 12.25 18.48 -13.91
C PRO A 454 13.40 17.48 -13.88
N ALA A 455 14.30 17.58 -12.89
CA ALA A 455 15.40 16.63 -12.72
C ALA A 455 14.87 15.26 -12.29
N ARG A 456 13.85 15.20 -11.42
CA ARG A 456 13.19 13.93 -11.04
C ARG A 456 12.65 13.20 -12.26
N LEU A 457 11.95 13.91 -13.15
CA LEU A 457 11.39 13.34 -14.39
C LEU A 457 12.49 12.71 -15.27
N ILE A 458 13.59 13.45 -15.50
CA ILE A 458 14.69 12.98 -16.35
C ILE A 458 15.38 11.77 -15.71
N ILE A 459 15.68 11.82 -14.40
CA ILE A 459 16.37 10.73 -13.71
C ILE A 459 15.49 9.47 -13.68
N CYS A 460 14.20 9.59 -13.35
CA CYS A 460 13.24 8.49 -13.40
C CYS A 460 13.14 7.89 -14.80
N PHE A 461 13.08 8.73 -15.85
CA PHE A 461 13.06 8.26 -17.23
C PHE A 461 14.33 7.46 -17.60
N LEU A 462 15.50 7.96 -17.21
CA LEU A 462 16.78 7.27 -17.46
C LEU A 462 16.93 5.98 -16.66
N LEU A 463 16.35 5.91 -15.45
CA LEU A 463 16.37 4.73 -14.60
C LEU A 463 15.61 3.55 -15.23
N ILE A 464 14.63 3.80 -16.09
CA ILE A 464 13.90 2.77 -16.84
C ILE A 464 14.78 2.15 -17.94
N ALA A 465 15.75 2.91 -18.46
CA ALA A 465 16.44 2.55 -19.69
C ALA A 465 17.15 1.18 -19.64
N PRO A 466 17.95 0.85 -18.59
CA PRO A 466 18.63 -0.43 -18.54
C PRO A 466 17.69 -1.66 -18.53
N PRO A 467 16.68 -1.78 -17.64
CA PRO A 467 15.77 -2.93 -17.64
C PRO A 467 14.93 -3.00 -18.91
N ALA A 468 14.33 -1.89 -19.33
CA ALA A 468 13.46 -1.87 -20.50
C ALA A 468 14.21 -2.26 -21.78
N PHE A 469 15.44 -1.77 -21.96
CA PHE A 469 16.28 -2.13 -23.10
C PHE A 469 16.56 -3.63 -23.16
N LEU A 470 17.01 -4.24 -22.05
CA LEU A 470 17.29 -5.67 -22.02
C LEU A 470 16.01 -6.52 -22.20
N MET A 471 14.90 -6.11 -21.56
CA MET A 471 13.60 -6.78 -21.68
C MET A 471 12.98 -6.67 -23.09
N GLY A 472 13.50 -5.81 -23.97
CA GLY A 472 13.10 -5.71 -25.37
C GLY A 472 13.61 -6.84 -26.27
N PHE A 473 14.62 -7.59 -25.85
CA PHE A 473 15.23 -8.65 -26.67
C PHE A 473 14.43 -9.96 -26.77
N PRO A 474 13.88 -10.52 -25.66
CA PRO A 474 13.36 -11.88 -25.65
C PRO A 474 12.28 -12.17 -26.70
N MET A 475 11.31 -11.26 -26.86
CA MET A 475 10.16 -11.48 -27.72
C MET A 475 10.52 -11.53 -29.23
N PRO A 476 11.20 -10.54 -29.82
CA PRO A 476 11.65 -10.61 -31.22
C PRO A 476 12.57 -11.80 -31.51
N VAL A 477 13.47 -12.12 -30.58
CA VAL A 477 14.40 -13.26 -30.72
C VAL A 477 13.63 -14.58 -30.75
N ALA A 478 12.68 -14.78 -29.83
CA ALA A 478 11.87 -15.99 -29.79
C ALA A 478 11.03 -16.17 -31.05
N MET A 479 10.35 -15.12 -31.52
CA MET A 479 9.52 -15.19 -32.74
C MET A 479 10.34 -15.49 -33.98
N THR A 480 11.48 -14.80 -34.16
CA THR A 480 12.38 -15.04 -35.29
C THR A 480 12.93 -16.46 -35.27
N THR A 481 13.25 -16.98 -34.07
CA THR A 481 13.77 -18.34 -33.91
C THR A 481 12.73 -19.39 -34.21
N LEU A 482 11.49 -19.22 -33.73
CA LEU A 482 10.38 -20.10 -34.04
C LEU A 482 10.11 -20.15 -35.56
N GLY A 483 10.15 -18.99 -36.24
CA GLY A 483 10.00 -18.93 -37.69
C GLY A 483 11.13 -19.64 -38.44
N ARG A 484 12.39 -19.45 -38.03
CA ARG A 484 13.55 -20.16 -38.61
C ARG A 484 13.50 -21.68 -38.41
N LEU A 485 12.85 -22.14 -37.34
CA LEU A 485 12.67 -23.56 -37.03
C LEU A 485 11.40 -24.16 -37.68
N GLY A 486 10.66 -23.40 -38.48
CA GLY A 486 9.41 -23.85 -39.11
C GLY A 486 8.27 -24.10 -38.11
N LYS A 487 8.32 -23.46 -36.94
CA LYS A 487 7.33 -23.61 -35.85
C LYS A 487 6.27 -22.50 -35.88
N ASP A 488 5.88 -22.02 -37.06
CA ASP A 488 4.93 -20.90 -37.22
C ASP A 488 3.56 -21.17 -36.57
N HIS A 489 3.15 -22.44 -36.52
CA HIS A 489 1.94 -22.88 -35.82
C HIS A 489 1.94 -22.53 -34.31
N MET A 490 3.11 -22.25 -33.71
CA MET A 490 3.24 -21.82 -32.33
C MET A 490 3.03 -20.32 -32.13
N PHE A 491 2.97 -19.50 -33.18
CA PHE A 491 2.82 -18.04 -33.03
C PHE A 491 1.51 -17.66 -32.32
N VAL A 492 0.41 -18.33 -32.66
CA VAL A 492 -0.89 -18.10 -32.01
C VAL A 492 -0.83 -18.45 -30.52
N TRP A 493 -0.15 -19.55 -30.17
CA TRP A 493 0.07 -19.95 -28.78
C TRP A 493 0.98 -18.96 -28.03
N ALA A 494 2.06 -18.52 -28.67
CA ALA A 494 2.98 -17.54 -28.11
C ALA A 494 2.26 -16.25 -27.72
N TRP A 495 1.52 -15.66 -28.65
CA TRP A 495 0.74 -14.44 -28.41
C TRP A 495 -0.37 -14.64 -27.38
N GLY A 496 -1.12 -15.75 -27.48
CA GLY A 496 -2.23 -16.05 -26.57
C GLY A 496 -1.77 -16.25 -25.12
N VAL A 497 -0.71 -17.04 -24.92
CA VAL A 497 -0.14 -17.29 -23.59
C VAL A 497 0.48 -16.02 -23.02
N ASN A 498 1.27 -15.29 -23.81
CA ASN A 498 1.85 -14.02 -23.39
C ASN A 498 0.76 -13.04 -22.94
N GLY A 499 -0.29 -12.84 -23.75
CA GLY A 499 -1.40 -11.96 -23.41
C GLY A 499 -2.17 -12.40 -22.16
N CYS A 500 -2.46 -13.70 -22.02
CA CYS A 500 -3.15 -14.23 -20.84
C CYS A 500 -2.34 -13.99 -19.54
N PHE A 501 -1.04 -14.29 -19.57
CA PHE A 501 -0.17 -14.09 -18.42
C PHE A 501 0.13 -12.61 -18.14
N SER A 502 0.05 -11.73 -19.14
CA SER A 502 0.08 -10.28 -18.89
C SER A 502 -1.17 -9.81 -18.13
N VAL A 503 -2.35 -10.32 -18.43
CA VAL A 503 -3.57 -9.97 -17.66
C VAL A 503 -3.48 -10.52 -16.23
N ILE A 504 -3.04 -11.77 -16.07
CA ILE A 504 -2.83 -12.37 -14.74
C ILE A 504 -1.76 -11.58 -13.96
N GLY A 505 -0.63 -11.24 -14.59
CA GLY A 505 0.46 -10.49 -13.96
C GLY A 505 0.02 -9.10 -13.49
N ALA A 506 -0.75 -8.38 -14.31
CA ALA A 506 -1.32 -7.08 -13.94
C ALA A 506 -2.26 -7.18 -12.73
N ALA A 507 -3.10 -8.22 -12.67
CA ALA A 507 -4.01 -8.47 -11.55
C ALA A 507 -3.28 -8.99 -10.28
N ALA A 508 -2.18 -9.72 -10.45
CA ALA A 508 -1.38 -10.27 -9.35
C ALA A 508 -0.50 -9.19 -8.70
N ALA A 509 -0.04 -8.19 -9.44
CA ALA A 509 0.83 -7.13 -8.94
C ALA A 509 0.29 -6.41 -7.68
N PRO A 510 -0.95 -5.87 -7.65
CA PRO A 510 -1.48 -5.23 -6.43
C PRO A 510 -1.70 -6.21 -5.27
N VAL A 511 -1.99 -7.49 -5.56
CA VAL A 511 -2.11 -8.55 -4.54
C VAL A 511 -0.74 -8.83 -3.91
N ILE A 512 0.32 -8.91 -4.70
CA ILE A 512 1.67 -9.09 -4.19
C ILE A 512 2.12 -7.85 -3.42
N ALA A 513 1.88 -6.65 -3.95
CA ALA A 513 2.25 -5.38 -3.33
C ALA A 513 1.65 -5.20 -1.93
N THR A 514 0.35 -5.49 -1.78
CA THR A 514 -0.37 -5.30 -0.52
C THR A 514 0.00 -6.31 0.57
N ASN A 515 0.44 -7.51 0.18
CA ASN A 515 0.77 -8.58 1.12
C ASN A 515 2.27 -8.67 1.45
N PHE A 516 3.13 -8.43 0.46
CA PHE A 516 4.57 -8.64 0.55
C PHE A 516 5.41 -7.37 0.33
N GLY A 517 4.78 -6.25 -0.04
CA GLY A 517 5.46 -5.00 -0.33
C GLY A 517 5.67 -4.77 -1.83
N LEU A 518 5.93 -3.52 -2.19
CA LEU A 518 6.16 -3.06 -3.56
C LEU A 518 7.39 -3.73 -4.18
N ALA A 519 8.48 -3.88 -3.42
CA ALA A 519 9.72 -4.52 -3.85
C ALA A 519 9.48 -5.96 -4.34
N ALA A 520 8.63 -6.71 -3.63
CA ALA A 520 8.31 -8.10 -3.96
C ALA A 520 7.69 -8.25 -5.37
N VAL A 521 6.95 -7.26 -5.87
CA VAL A 521 6.40 -7.28 -7.23
C VAL A 521 7.53 -7.33 -8.27
N ILE A 522 8.55 -6.49 -8.09
CA ILE A 522 9.70 -6.40 -9.00
C ILE A 522 10.57 -7.65 -8.86
N GLU A 523 10.77 -8.15 -7.64
CA GLU A 523 11.54 -9.37 -7.39
C GLU A 523 10.89 -10.61 -8.01
N VAL A 524 9.57 -10.79 -7.86
CA VAL A 524 8.82 -11.88 -8.50
C VAL A 524 8.91 -11.78 -10.02
N ALA A 525 8.86 -10.57 -10.58
CA ALA A 525 9.08 -10.38 -12.01
C ALA A 525 10.51 -10.75 -12.43
N GLY A 526 11.52 -10.40 -11.62
CA GLY A 526 12.91 -10.82 -11.80
C GLY A 526 13.06 -12.35 -11.80
N LEU A 527 12.41 -13.03 -10.85
CA LEU A 527 12.36 -14.49 -10.80
C LEU A 527 11.67 -15.08 -12.04
N ALA A 528 10.61 -14.46 -12.56
CA ALA A 528 9.97 -14.89 -13.80
C ALA A 528 10.95 -14.84 -15.00
N TYR A 529 11.77 -13.80 -15.10
CA TYR A 529 12.83 -13.72 -16.13
C TYR A 529 13.94 -14.77 -15.93
N LEU A 530 14.29 -15.12 -14.69
CA LEU A 530 15.23 -16.22 -14.43
C LEU A 530 14.65 -17.60 -14.78
N LEU A 531 13.36 -17.83 -14.51
CA LEU A 531 12.63 -19.03 -14.91
C LEU A 531 12.52 -19.16 -16.44
N ALA A 532 12.62 -18.06 -17.18
CA ALA A 532 12.65 -18.08 -18.64
C ALA A 532 13.94 -18.70 -19.23
N ILE A 533 15.02 -18.85 -18.44
CA ILE A 533 16.29 -19.44 -18.89
C ILE A 533 16.14 -20.90 -19.35
N PRO A 534 15.69 -21.85 -18.49
CA PRO A 534 15.44 -23.22 -18.94
C PRO A 534 14.35 -23.28 -20.01
N ALA A 535 13.36 -22.38 -19.95
CA ALA A 535 12.27 -22.29 -20.91
C ALA A 535 12.74 -21.92 -22.33
N PHE A 536 13.75 -21.05 -22.44
CA PHE A 536 14.37 -20.66 -23.72
C PHE A 536 14.96 -21.85 -24.49
N TYR A 537 15.51 -22.84 -23.79
CA TYR A 537 16.02 -24.05 -24.45
C TYR A 537 14.92 -24.87 -25.15
N GLY A 538 13.67 -24.74 -24.73
CA GLY A 538 12.51 -25.30 -25.43
C GLY A 538 12.20 -24.59 -26.74
N VAL A 539 12.38 -23.26 -26.79
CA VAL A 539 12.18 -22.45 -27.99
C VAL A 539 13.14 -22.89 -29.10
N ILE A 540 14.42 -23.07 -28.75
CA ILE A 540 15.49 -23.43 -29.70
C ILE A 540 15.59 -24.93 -29.98
N ALA A 541 14.77 -25.77 -29.36
CA ALA A 541 14.80 -27.22 -29.57
C ALA A 541 14.37 -27.53 -31.01
N SER A 542 15.26 -28.11 -31.83
CA SER A 542 14.93 -28.50 -33.20
C SER A 542 14.24 -29.86 -33.21
N ASP A 543 13.26 -30.04 -34.10
CA ASP A 543 12.72 -31.37 -34.43
C ASP A 543 13.82 -32.16 -35.15
N GLN A 544 14.55 -33.02 -34.42
CA GLN A 544 15.40 -34.02 -35.06
C GLN A 544 14.51 -35.14 -35.62
N ARG A 545 13.74 -34.85 -36.68
CA ARG A 545 13.29 -35.91 -37.58
C ARG A 545 14.31 -36.01 -38.69
N PRO A 546 15.05 -37.13 -38.83
CA PRO A 546 15.90 -37.33 -39.99
C PRO A 546 15.02 -37.22 -41.23
N SER A 547 15.40 -36.37 -42.18
CA SER A 547 14.72 -36.26 -43.46
C SER A 547 14.60 -37.67 -44.06
N PRO A 548 13.38 -38.19 -44.35
CA PRO A 548 13.22 -39.45 -45.05
C PRO A 548 13.64 -39.22 -46.50
N GLY A 549 14.94 -39.32 -46.79
CA GLY A 549 15.45 -39.05 -48.13
C GLY A 549 16.97 -38.97 -48.29
N ALA A 550 17.76 -38.91 -47.21
CA ALA A 550 19.21 -39.04 -47.34
C ALA A 550 19.56 -40.52 -47.61
N ARG A 551 19.55 -40.92 -48.90
CA ARG A 551 20.15 -42.17 -49.34
C ARG A 551 21.60 -42.22 -48.82
N PRO A 552 22.07 -43.35 -48.27
CA PRO A 552 23.49 -43.52 -48.02
C PRO A 552 24.20 -43.47 -49.37
N ALA A 553 25.13 -42.53 -49.54
CA ALA A 553 26.10 -42.60 -50.61
C ALA A 553 26.87 -43.92 -50.42
N GLY A 554 26.66 -44.85 -51.36
CA GLY A 554 27.21 -46.19 -51.30
C GLY A 554 28.73 -46.21 -51.44
N ALA A 555 29.28 -47.26 -50.81
CA ALA A 555 30.50 -48.03 -51.11
C ALA A 555 31.61 -47.38 -51.94
#